data_AF-A0A8H4YP10-F1
#
_entry.id   AF-A0A8H4YP10-F1
#
_cell.length_a   1.000
_cell.length_b   1.000
_cell.length_c   1.000
_cell.angle_alpha   90.00
_cell.angle_beta   90.00
_cell.angle_gamma   90.00
#
_symmetry.space_group_name_H-M   'P 1'
#
loop_
_entity.id
_entity.type
_entity.pdbx_description
1 polymer ?
#
loop_
_entity_poly.entity_id
_entity_poly.type
_entity_poly.pdbx_seq_one_letter_code
_entity_poly.pdbx_strand_id
1 'polypeptide(L)'
;MFNSPFTSLCAWLKPRGLDYLLAAAAPPAMSKCNEEVFSESGSLIIVGSDTSAIGLAAAFFYLTRYPHAQEKLAKEVKSAFSSVDDIKGGAAVHSSQYLQAFIQGTMRMSPPVPTDIAPEVPGDVLGRIWLILR
;
A
#
# COMPACT_ATOMS: atom_id res chain seq x y z
N MET A 1 18.84 -9.54 6.84
CA MET A 1 19.15 -10.93 7.20
C MET A 1 19.64 -10.94 8.64
N PHE A 2 18.72 -11.07 9.60
CA PHE A 2 18.99 -10.97 11.05
C PHE A 2 19.40 -12.34 11.58
N ASN A 3 20.70 -12.60 11.71
CA ASN A 3 21.21 -13.80 12.39
C ASN A 3 21.28 -13.51 13.89
N SER A 4 20.19 -13.73 14.62
CA SER A 4 20.24 -13.78 16.08
C SER A 4 20.57 -15.22 16.52
N PRO A 5 21.40 -15.42 17.57
CA PRO A 5 21.79 -16.75 18.04
C PRO A 5 20.62 -17.57 18.62
N PHE A 6 19.44 -16.96 18.75
CA PHE A 6 18.24 -17.59 19.29
C PHE A 6 17.33 -18.20 18.22
N THR A 7 17.51 -17.89 16.93
CA THR A 7 16.65 -18.43 15.86
C THR A 7 16.75 -19.95 15.74
N SER A 8 17.94 -20.53 15.92
CA SER A 8 18.16 -21.99 15.92
C SER A 8 17.45 -22.70 17.08
N LEU A 9 17.43 -22.06 18.27
CA LEU A 9 16.75 -22.59 19.45
C LEU A 9 15.22 -22.52 19.29
N CYS A 10 14.72 -21.38 18.80
CA CYS A 10 13.29 -21.22 18.51
C CYS A 10 12.81 -22.15 17.40
N ALA A 11 13.58 -22.35 16.32
CA ALA A 11 13.25 -23.28 15.25
C ALA A 11 13.23 -24.74 15.72
N TRP A 12 14.08 -25.10 16.68
CA TRP A 12 14.12 -26.44 17.29
C TRP A 12 12.96 -26.68 18.29
N LEU A 13 12.50 -25.64 18.99
CA LEU A 13 11.36 -25.72 19.92
C LEU A 13 9.99 -25.61 19.22
N LYS A 14 9.92 -24.98 18.03
CA LYS A 14 8.66 -24.72 17.32
C LYS A 14 7.82 -25.98 17.01
N PRO A 15 8.39 -27.14 16.63
CA PRO A 15 7.63 -28.38 16.42
C PRO A 15 7.25 -29.10 17.73
N ARG A 16 7.70 -28.61 18.90
CA ARG A 16 7.55 -29.28 20.21
C ARG A 16 6.52 -28.58 21.13
N GLY A 17 5.57 -27.84 20.58
CA GLY A 17 4.48 -27.25 21.35
C GLY A 17 4.85 -25.94 22.06
N LEU A 18 5.93 -25.28 21.63
CA LEU A 18 6.26 -23.93 22.12
C LEU A 18 5.15 -22.92 21.79
N ASP A 19 4.48 -23.10 20.66
CA ASP A 19 3.26 -22.41 20.26
C ASP A 19 2.13 -22.63 21.26
N TYR A 20 1.98 -23.85 21.79
CA TYR A 20 0.98 -24.18 22.82
C TYR A 20 1.28 -23.51 24.15
N LEU A 21 2.57 -23.44 24.54
CA LEU A 21 3.00 -22.77 25.77
C LEU A 21 2.92 -21.24 25.65
N LEU A 22 3.24 -20.68 24.48
CA LEU A 22 3.07 -19.27 24.18
C LEU A 22 1.60 -18.89 24.14
N ALA A 23 0.73 -19.72 23.57
CA ALA A 23 -0.71 -19.51 23.57
C ALA A 23 -1.30 -19.61 24.99
N ALA A 24 -0.79 -20.52 25.83
CA ALA A 24 -1.22 -20.67 27.23
C ALA A 24 -0.70 -19.55 28.15
N ALA A 25 0.49 -19.01 27.87
CA ALA A 25 1.10 -17.92 28.63
C ALA A 25 0.71 -16.52 28.11
N ALA A 26 0.20 -16.41 26.89
CA ALA A 26 -0.26 -15.16 26.33
C ALA A 26 -1.60 -14.75 26.98
N PRO A 27 -1.74 -13.49 27.42
CA PRO A 27 -3.03 -12.98 27.87
C PRO A 27 -4.06 -13.07 26.72
N PRO A 28 -5.34 -13.38 27.00
CA PRO A 28 -6.36 -13.64 25.97
C PRO A 28 -6.61 -12.47 25.01
N ALA A 29 -6.19 -11.26 25.38
CA ALA A 29 -6.19 -10.09 24.48
C ALA A 29 -5.21 -10.24 23.30
N MET A 30 -4.06 -10.89 23.51
CA MET A 30 -3.00 -11.01 22.50
C MET A 30 -3.35 -12.02 21.40
N SER A 31 -4.18 -13.03 21.70
CA SER A 31 -4.66 -14.00 20.71
C SER A 31 -5.60 -13.35 19.68
N LYS A 32 -6.52 -12.48 20.12
CA LYS A 32 -7.40 -11.72 19.21
C LYS A 32 -6.63 -10.74 18.33
N CYS A 33 -5.64 -10.04 18.90
CA CYS A 33 -4.80 -9.13 18.13
C CYS A 33 -4.04 -9.86 17.00
N ASN A 34 -3.60 -11.10 17.19
CA ASN A 34 -2.91 -11.84 16.14
C ASN A 34 -3.82 -12.22 14.97
N GLU A 35 -5.07 -12.60 15.25
CA GLU A 35 -6.06 -12.93 14.20
C GLU A 35 -6.51 -11.68 13.44
N GLU A 36 -6.79 -10.59 14.15
CA GLU A 36 -7.15 -9.29 13.53
C GLU A 36 -6.00 -8.75 12.68
N VAL A 37 -4.77 -8.71 13.22
CA VAL A 37 -3.58 -8.26 12.47
C VAL A 37 -3.34 -9.13 11.24
N PHE A 38 -3.55 -10.45 11.33
CA PHE A 38 -3.38 -11.35 10.18
C PHE A 38 -4.44 -11.10 9.10
N SER A 39 -5.70 -10.94 9.50
CA SER A 39 -6.81 -10.59 8.61
C SER A 39 -6.59 -9.25 7.91
N GLU A 40 -6.21 -8.21 8.66
CA GLU A 40 -5.90 -6.89 8.13
C GLU A 40 -4.68 -6.90 7.20
N SER A 41 -3.64 -7.67 7.57
CA SER A 41 -2.45 -7.84 6.73
C SER A 41 -2.76 -8.50 5.40
N GLY A 42 -3.62 -9.53 5.40
CA GLY A 42 -4.08 -10.20 4.18
C GLY A 42 -4.84 -9.24 3.26
N SER A 43 -5.72 -8.42 3.83
CA SER A 43 -6.43 -7.37 3.08
C SER A 43 -5.47 -6.35 2.47
N LEU A 44 -4.49 -5.88 3.25
CA LEU A 44 -3.50 -4.90 2.77
C LEU A 44 -2.65 -5.44 1.61
N ILE A 45 -2.27 -6.71 1.63
CA ILE A 45 -1.52 -7.35 0.54
C ILE A 45 -2.35 -7.35 -0.74
N ILE A 46 -3.63 -7.72 -0.66
CA ILE A 46 -4.53 -7.79 -1.81
C ILE A 46 -4.75 -6.38 -2.39
N VAL A 47 -5.15 -5.43 -1.54
CA VAL A 47 -5.40 -4.04 -1.97
C VAL A 47 -4.13 -3.38 -2.51
N GLY A 48 -2.98 -3.58 -1.86
CA GLY A 48 -1.72 -3.00 -2.28
C GLY A 48 -1.21 -3.56 -3.61
N SER A 49 -1.46 -4.85 -3.87
CA SER A 49 -1.06 -5.50 -5.13
C SER A 49 -1.84 -4.97 -6.33
N ASP A 50 -3.17 -5.00 -6.27
CA ASP A 50 -4.02 -4.64 -7.41
C ASP A 50 -3.90 -3.15 -7.73
N THR A 51 -3.92 -2.29 -6.72
CA THR A 51 -3.83 -0.83 -6.92
C THR A 51 -2.48 -0.41 -7.50
N SER A 52 -1.38 -1.02 -7.03
CA SER A 52 -0.03 -0.73 -7.55
C SER A 52 0.14 -1.22 -8.98
N ALA A 53 -0.37 -2.41 -9.30
CA ALA A 53 -0.31 -2.96 -10.66
C ALA A 53 -1.08 -2.08 -11.65
N ILE A 54 -2.29 -1.66 -11.30
CA ILE A 54 -3.11 -0.76 -12.12
C ILE A 54 -2.41 0.59 -12.30
N GLY A 55 -1.87 1.18 -11.23
CA GLY A 55 -1.15 2.45 -11.31
C GLY A 55 0.06 2.41 -12.23
N LEU A 56 0.86 1.33 -12.17
CA LEU A 56 2.02 1.13 -13.05
C LEU A 56 1.60 0.88 -14.50
N ALA A 57 0.57 0.06 -14.73
CA ALA A 57 0.04 -0.20 -16.06
C ALA A 57 -0.45 1.10 -16.73
N ALA A 58 -1.18 1.93 -15.99
CA ALA A 58 -1.63 3.24 -16.45
C ALA A 58 -0.43 4.16 -16.76
N ALA A 59 0.57 4.21 -15.89
CA ALA A 59 1.78 5.01 -16.11
C ALA A 59 2.49 4.63 -17.42
N PHE A 60 2.72 3.33 -17.66
CA PHE A 60 3.34 2.88 -18.92
C PHE A 60 2.46 3.14 -20.15
N PHE A 61 1.15 3.00 -20.00
CA PHE A 61 0.18 3.32 -21.06
C PHE A 61 0.25 4.79 -21.49
N TYR A 62 0.43 5.72 -20.56
CA TYR A 62 0.59 7.15 -20.86
C TYR A 62 1.99 7.47 -21.41
N LEU A 63 3.05 6.85 -20.89
CA LEU A 63 4.41 7.05 -21.40
C LEU A 63 4.54 6.63 -22.87
N THR A 64 3.89 5.53 -23.28
CA THR A 64 3.91 5.06 -24.67
C THR A 64 3.13 5.96 -25.63
N ARG A 65 2.12 6.70 -25.15
CA ARG A 65 1.30 7.62 -25.97
C ARG A 65 1.86 9.04 -26.04
N TYR A 66 2.59 9.47 -25.03
CA TYR A 66 3.11 10.83 -24.91
C TYR A 66 4.65 10.83 -24.87
N PRO A 67 5.33 10.67 -26.03
CA PRO A 67 6.80 10.55 -26.09
C PRO A 67 7.53 11.78 -25.54
N HIS A 68 6.94 12.98 -25.69
CA HIS A 68 7.49 14.19 -25.10
C HIS A 68 7.52 14.14 -23.55
N ALA A 69 6.49 13.57 -22.93
CA ALA A 69 6.45 13.41 -21.48
C ALA A 69 7.47 12.37 -21.00
N GLN A 70 7.62 11.27 -21.75
CA GLN A 70 8.64 10.26 -21.50
C GLN A 70 10.06 10.84 -21.58
N GLU A 71 10.37 11.64 -22.61
CA GLU A 71 11.70 12.22 -22.76
C GLU A 71 12.02 13.19 -21.61
N LYS A 72 11.05 14.02 -21.22
CA LYS A 72 11.20 14.94 -20.09
C LYS A 72 11.41 14.20 -18.77
N LEU A 73 10.66 13.13 -18.53
CA LEU A 73 10.82 12.28 -17.35
C LEU A 73 12.18 11.59 -17.33
N ALA A 74 12.61 11.03 -18.46
CA ALA A 74 13.90 10.38 -18.60
C ALA A 74 15.07 11.36 -18.38
N LYS A 75 14.95 12.61 -18.85
CA LYS A 75 15.94 13.67 -18.59
C LYS A 75 16.03 13.99 -17.10
N GLU A 76 14.90 14.18 -16.43
CA GLU A 76 14.88 14.46 -14.98
C GLU A 76 15.50 13.31 -14.19
N VAL A 77 15.08 12.07 -14.42
CA VAL A 77 15.60 10.89 -13.70
C VAL A 77 17.09 10.70 -13.93
N LYS A 78 17.58 10.80 -15.17
CA LYS A 78 19.01 10.69 -15.48
C LYS A 78 19.85 11.83 -14.90
N SER A 79 19.25 13.01 -14.71
CA SER A 79 19.93 14.13 -14.05
C SER A 79 19.95 14.01 -12.53
N ALA A 80 18.95 13.36 -11.95
CA ALA A 80 18.80 13.20 -10.51
C ALA A 80 19.58 11.99 -9.96
N PHE A 81 19.78 10.94 -10.77
CA PHE A 81 20.44 9.70 -10.35
C PHE A 81 21.59 9.34 -11.30
N SER A 82 22.79 9.19 -10.74
CA SER A 82 24.01 8.84 -11.49
C SER A 82 24.13 7.34 -11.75
N SER A 83 23.62 6.50 -10.85
CA SER A 83 23.61 5.04 -10.96
C SER A 83 22.24 4.46 -10.59
N VAL A 84 21.97 3.24 -11.07
CA VAL A 84 20.76 2.48 -10.70
C VAL A 84 20.76 2.16 -9.20
N ASP A 85 21.93 1.92 -8.60
CA ASP A 85 22.09 1.68 -7.16
C ASP A 85 21.76 2.90 -6.29
N ASP A 86 21.72 4.09 -6.88
CA ASP A 86 21.34 5.34 -6.19
C ASP A 86 19.81 5.54 -6.17
N ILE A 87 19.04 4.76 -6.95
CA ILE A 87 17.59 4.82 -6.98
C ILE A 87 17.03 4.12 -5.74
N LYS A 88 17.03 4.85 -4.63
CA LYS A 88 16.49 4.40 -3.34
C LYS A 88 15.43 5.37 -2.84
N GLY A 89 14.52 4.87 -2.01
CA GLY A 89 13.58 5.73 -1.29
C GLY A 89 14.35 6.77 -0.47
N GLY A 90 14.05 8.05 -0.69
CA GLY A 90 14.78 9.14 -0.05
C GLY A 90 14.53 10.51 -0.68
N ALA A 91 15.24 11.51 -0.18
CA ALA A 91 15.05 12.91 -0.56
C ALA A 91 15.21 13.17 -2.07
N ALA A 92 16.07 12.41 -2.77
CA ALA A 92 16.31 12.55 -4.21
C ALA A 92 15.08 12.15 -5.07
N VAL A 93 14.35 11.10 -4.66
CA VAL A 93 13.07 10.74 -5.29
C VAL A 93 12.02 11.81 -4.96
N HIS A 94 12.04 12.32 -3.73
CA HIS A 94 11.12 13.37 -3.30
C HIS A 94 11.41 14.76 -3.92
N SER A 95 12.62 15.03 -4.40
CA SER A 95 12.97 16.28 -5.08
C SER A 95 12.63 16.28 -6.57
N SER A 96 12.33 15.12 -7.15
CA SER A 96 11.93 14.97 -8.56
C SER A 96 10.48 15.40 -8.76
N GLN A 97 10.29 16.70 -9.01
CA GLN A 97 8.96 17.32 -9.11
C GLN A 97 8.17 16.82 -10.32
N TYR A 98 8.81 16.59 -11.46
CA TYR A 98 8.12 16.17 -12.66
C TYR A 98 7.68 14.70 -12.58
N LEU A 99 8.52 13.82 -12.01
CA LEU A 99 8.12 12.45 -11.66
C LEU A 99 6.89 12.41 -10.74
N GLN A 100 6.87 13.21 -9.67
CA GLN A 100 5.71 13.28 -8.79
C GLN A 100 4.46 13.81 -9.50
N ALA A 101 4.60 14.89 -10.27
CA ALA A 101 3.51 15.46 -11.05
C ALA A 101 2.95 14.45 -12.06
N PHE A 102 3.82 13.65 -12.70
CA PHE A 102 3.43 12.61 -13.65
C PHE A 102 2.64 11.48 -12.97
N ILE A 103 3.12 10.98 -11.82
CA ILE A 103 2.42 9.92 -11.07
C ILE A 103 1.06 10.44 -10.57
N GLN A 104 1.01 11.64 -10.01
CA GLN A 104 -0.24 12.28 -9.57
C GLN A 104 -1.20 12.52 -10.75
N GLY A 105 -0.70 12.98 -11.89
CA GLY A 105 -1.48 13.13 -13.12
C GLY A 105 -2.04 11.81 -13.62
N THR A 106 -1.24 10.74 -13.58
CA THR A 106 -1.66 9.39 -13.96
C THR A 106 -2.78 8.88 -13.06
N MET A 107 -2.63 8.99 -11.74
CA MET A 107 -3.67 8.58 -10.78
C MET A 107 -4.94 9.42 -10.87
N ARG A 108 -4.84 10.68 -11.29
CA ARG A 108 -6.01 11.53 -11.58
C ARG A 108 -6.78 11.08 -12.82
N MET A 109 -6.08 10.62 -13.86
CA MET A 109 -6.72 10.16 -15.10
C MET A 109 -7.23 8.72 -14.99
N SER A 110 -6.54 7.88 -14.22
CA SER A 110 -6.86 6.48 -14.02
C SER A 110 -6.78 6.14 -12.53
N PRO A 111 -7.79 6.52 -11.72
CA PRO A 111 -7.83 6.16 -10.32
C PRO A 111 -7.92 4.62 -10.19
N PRO A 112 -7.02 3.97 -9.43
CA PRO A 112 -7.03 2.50 -9.28
C PRO A 112 -8.28 1.95 -8.58
N VAL A 113 -8.92 2.79 -7.75
CA VAL A 113 -10.16 2.46 -7.06
C VAL A 113 -11.25 3.40 -7.59
N PRO A 114 -12.33 2.88 -8.21
CA PRO A 114 -13.46 3.70 -8.57
C PRO A 114 -14.10 4.26 -7.30
N THR A 115 -14.21 5.58 -7.23
CA THR A 115 -14.79 6.31 -6.11
C THR A 115 -16.30 6.06 -6.06
N ASP A 116 -16.73 4.95 -5.50
CA ASP A 116 -18.14 4.70 -5.19
C ASP A 116 -18.28 3.89 -3.89
N ILE A 117 -17.65 4.39 -2.82
CA ILE A 117 -18.09 4.05 -1.47
C ILE A 117 -19.20 5.04 -1.12
N ALA A 118 -20.44 4.71 -1.47
CA ALA A 118 -21.59 5.44 -0.98
C ALA A 118 -21.52 5.46 0.56
N PRO A 119 -21.47 6.62 1.22
CA PRO A 119 -21.53 6.66 2.67
C PRO A 119 -22.85 6.02 3.09
N GLU A 120 -22.78 4.98 3.91
CA GLU A 120 -23.95 4.34 4.48
C GLU A 120 -24.61 5.35 5.43
N VAL A 121 -25.56 6.12 4.89
CA VAL A 121 -26.32 7.09 5.69
C VAL A 121 -27.31 6.27 6.52
N PRO A 122 -27.28 6.34 7.86
CA PRO A 122 -28.30 5.69 8.68
C PRO A 122 -29.67 6.18 8.22
N GLY A 123 -30.60 5.26 7.91
CA GLY A 123 -31.90 5.58 7.30
C GLY A 123 -32.73 6.62 8.05
N ASP A 124 -32.46 6.80 9.35
CA ASP A 124 -33.08 7.79 10.22
C ASP A 124 -32.74 9.25 9.86
N VAL A 125 -31.61 9.50 9.20
CA VAL A 125 -31.17 10.86 8.85
C VAL A 125 -31.80 11.31 7.53
N LEU A 126 -31.98 10.39 6.58
CA LEU A 126 -32.68 10.63 5.31
C LEU A 126 -34.16 10.95 5.55
N GLY A 127 -34.84 10.23 6.44
CA GLY A 127 -36.25 10.50 6.76
C GLY A 127 -36.50 11.90 7.35
N ARG A 128 -35.55 12.43 8.14
CA ARG A 128 -35.66 13.77 8.76
C ARG A 128 -35.39 14.90 7.77
N ILE A 129 -34.46 14.72 6.84
CA ILE A 129 -34.16 15.72 5.80
C ILE A 129 -35.33 15.83 4.81
N TRP A 130 -35.97 14.72 4.47
CA TRP A 130 -37.16 14.71 3.59
C TRP A 130 -38.41 15.35 4.23
N LEU A 131 -38.57 15.27 5.55
CA LEU A 131 -39.68 15.92 6.27
C LEU A 131 -39.55 17.44 6.40
N ILE A 132 -38.33 17.98 6.28
CA ILE A 132 -38.08 19.44 6.32
C ILE A 132 -38.26 20.08 4.93
N LEU A 133 -38.19 19.27 3.86
CA LEU A 133 -38.36 19.72 2.47
C LEU A 133 -39.80 19.53 1.93
N ARG A 134 -40.78 19.31 2.80
CA ARG A 134 -42.22 19.26 2.48
C ARG A 134 -42.98 20.27 3.33
#